data_AF-A0A5A7RWI4-F1
#
_entry.id   AF-A0A5A7RWI4-F1
#
_cell.length_a   1.000
_cell.length_b   1.000
_cell.length_c   1.000
_cell.angle_alpha   90.00
_cell.angle_beta   90.00
_cell.angle_gamma   90.00
#
_symmetry.space_group_name_H-M   'P 1'
#
loop_
_entity.id
_entity.type
_entity.pdbx_description
1 polymer ?
#
loop_
_entity_poly.entity_id
_entity_poly.type
_entity_poly.pdbx_seq_one_letter_code
_entity_poly.pdbx_strand_id
1 'polypeptide(L)'
;MKKFVTFIIVACFILLSIFTSTASARCSSCTPMVSTYKNPGFFNQFFWKLIRSLTQFEIQSEVSTYEKKISCKNHYYLEEDYAVRYEENYPASVYSKCAVIIGGGTGSSDSPEISYYAHKIYIGLKKKGFSDKNIYYVSAQKKEGVDAFSNKENTRYALKYWLRSHSGSLTSCYIFLLGHGNHRKDEGLLLLGQGYIGESDIAKWIKGLSYKKCLIMVGCCAASYFKDGLSGKNREILVPSRYYATTQDIAILIDKALSKVETDKGYKKLLYYHLPLPYGHIKPQRLLKIKIL
;
A
#
# COMPACT_ATOMS: atom_id res chain seq x y z
N MET A 1 -24.59 -9.02 -10.46
CA MET A 1 -23.66 -8.07 -11.12
C MET A 1 -22.63 -8.79 -11.98
N LYS A 2 -21.70 -9.62 -11.46
CA LYS A 2 -20.67 -10.30 -12.28
C LYS A 2 -21.15 -10.86 -13.64
N LYS A 3 -22.22 -11.67 -13.67
CA LYS A 3 -22.83 -12.19 -14.92
C LYS A 3 -23.22 -11.11 -15.94
N PHE A 4 -23.61 -9.92 -15.51
CA PHE A 4 -24.01 -8.79 -16.36
C PHE A 4 -22.78 -8.05 -16.93
N VAL A 5 -21.72 -7.86 -16.13
CA VAL A 5 -20.46 -7.28 -16.62
C VAL A 5 -19.78 -8.23 -17.61
N THR A 6 -19.75 -9.54 -17.31
CA THR A 6 -19.27 -10.56 -18.27
C THR A 6 -20.08 -10.54 -19.56
N PHE A 7 -21.42 -10.40 -19.48
CA PHE A 7 -22.28 -10.30 -20.67
C PHE A 7 -21.97 -9.05 -21.52
N ILE A 8 -21.77 -7.89 -20.89
CA ILE A 8 -21.38 -6.65 -21.59
C ILE A 8 -20.00 -6.80 -22.26
N ILE A 9 -19.01 -7.35 -21.56
CA ILE A 9 -17.67 -7.57 -22.12
C ILE A 9 -17.75 -8.51 -23.35
N VAL A 10 -18.47 -9.62 -23.23
CA VAL A 10 -18.67 -10.58 -24.34
C VAL A 10 -19.42 -9.93 -25.51
N ALA A 11 -20.48 -9.15 -25.25
CA ALA A 11 -21.20 -8.42 -26.28
C ALA A 11 -20.31 -7.38 -27.00
N CYS A 12 -19.44 -6.68 -26.26
CA CYS A 12 -18.46 -5.76 -26.84
C CYS A 12 -17.42 -6.47 -27.71
N PHE A 13 -16.96 -7.67 -27.33
CA PHE A 13 -16.07 -8.49 -28.16
C PHE A 13 -16.75 -9.02 -29.43
N ILE A 14 -18.02 -9.43 -29.35
CA ILE A 14 -18.83 -9.87 -30.51
C ILE A 14 -19.07 -8.70 -31.48
N LEU A 15 -19.39 -7.51 -30.96
CA LEU A 15 -19.51 -6.32 -31.80
C LEU A 15 -18.18 -5.96 -32.48
N LEU A 16 -17.06 -6.08 -31.76
CA LEU A 16 -15.73 -5.82 -32.33
C LEU A 16 -15.38 -6.78 -33.47
N SER A 17 -15.70 -8.07 -33.35
CA SER A 17 -15.42 -9.06 -34.40
C SER A 17 -16.26 -8.81 -35.67
N ILE A 18 -17.53 -8.42 -35.53
CA ILE A 18 -18.41 -8.05 -36.65
C ILE A 18 -17.82 -6.87 -37.45
N PHE A 19 -17.26 -5.85 -36.77
CA PHE A 19 -16.59 -4.74 -37.44
C PHE A 19 -15.25 -5.11 -38.10
N THR A 20 -14.58 -6.18 -37.67
CA THR A 20 -13.38 -6.69 -38.37
C THR A 20 -13.71 -7.56 -39.59
N SER A 21 -14.85 -8.26 -39.60
CA SER A 21 -15.24 -9.15 -40.70
C SER A 21 -15.73 -8.42 -41.97
N THR A 22 -16.17 -7.17 -41.86
CA THR A 22 -16.66 -6.38 -43.01
C THR A 22 -15.54 -5.77 -43.87
N ALA A 23 -14.27 -5.97 -43.52
CA ALA A 23 -13.12 -5.45 -44.26
C ALA A 23 -12.62 -6.35 -45.42
N SER A 24 -13.24 -7.52 -45.66
CA SER A 24 -12.77 -8.51 -46.63
C SER A 24 -13.89 -9.09 -47.52
N ALA A 25 -14.53 -8.23 -48.32
CA ALA A 25 -15.30 -8.65 -49.50
C ALA A 25 -14.89 -7.78 -50.70
N ARG A 26 -13.81 -8.17 -51.39
CA ARG A 26 -13.43 -7.57 -52.68
C ARG A 26 -14.31 -8.17 -53.78
N CYS A 27 -15.27 -7.40 -54.29
CA CYS A 27 -15.92 -7.71 -55.56
C CYS A 27 -15.18 -6.98 -56.69
N SER A 28 -14.87 -7.68 -57.78
CA SER A 28 -14.04 -7.18 -58.88
C SER A 28 -14.87 -6.62 -60.03
N SER A 29 -15.60 -5.51 -59.79
CA SER A 29 -16.11 -4.63 -60.85
C SER A 29 -16.75 -3.33 -60.29
N CYS A 30 -16.70 -2.28 -61.11
CA CYS A 30 -17.47 -1.01 -61.01
C CYS A 30 -17.08 0.04 -59.94
N THR A 31 -16.21 0.97 -60.37
CA THR A 31 -16.14 2.43 -60.04
C THR A 31 -15.86 2.90 -58.60
N PRO A 32 -15.14 4.04 -58.43
CA PRO A 32 -14.70 4.52 -57.12
C PRO A 32 -15.77 5.39 -56.44
N MET A 33 -16.08 5.08 -55.17
CA MET A 33 -16.79 6.00 -54.28
C MET A 33 -15.95 6.43 -53.09
N VAL A 34 -16.16 7.69 -52.71
CA VAL A 34 -15.38 8.52 -51.78
C VAL A 34 -15.08 7.84 -50.43
N SER A 35 -13.82 8.00 -50.02
CA SER A 35 -13.28 7.80 -48.67
C SER A 35 -14.26 8.00 -47.50
N THR A 36 -14.36 7.00 -46.63
CA THR A 36 -14.34 7.25 -45.17
C THR A 36 -13.42 6.25 -44.45
N TYR A 37 -12.13 6.59 -44.33
CA TYR A 37 -11.26 5.94 -43.35
C TYR A 37 -11.74 6.30 -41.92
N LYS A 38 -12.67 5.52 -41.38
CA LYS A 38 -13.06 5.63 -39.96
C LYS A 38 -11.90 5.17 -39.08
N ASN A 39 -11.14 6.15 -38.61
CA ASN A 39 -9.92 6.01 -37.83
C ASN A 39 -10.03 4.93 -36.73
N PRO A 40 -9.35 3.77 -36.88
CA PRO A 40 -9.45 2.66 -35.91
C PRO A 40 -8.89 3.03 -34.53
N GLY A 41 -8.05 4.07 -34.45
CA GLY A 41 -7.57 4.62 -33.17
C GLY A 41 -8.70 5.17 -32.29
N PHE A 42 -9.76 5.73 -32.88
CA PHE A 42 -10.88 6.30 -32.10
C PHE A 42 -11.70 5.20 -31.42
N PHE A 43 -12.04 4.13 -32.15
CA PHE A 43 -12.75 2.97 -31.59
C PHE A 43 -11.92 2.26 -30.52
N ASN A 44 -10.61 2.08 -30.74
CA ASN A 44 -9.71 1.49 -29.75
C ASN A 44 -9.66 2.35 -28.46
N GLN A 45 -9.51 3.67 -28.57
CA GLN A 45 -9.53 4.57 -27.42
C GLN A 45 -10.88 4.58 -26.68
N PHE A 46 -11.99 4.57 -27.40
CA PHE A 46 -13.33 4.51 -26.79
C PHE A 46 -13.55 3.18 -26.05
N PHE A 47 -13.15 2.06 -26.67
CA PHE A 47 -13.23 0.71 -26.07
C PHE A 47 -12.42 0.63 -24.77
N TRP A 48 -11.16 1.08 -24.76
CA TRP A 48 -10.35 1.08 -23.52
C TRP A 48 -10.88 2.05 -22.45
N LYS A 49 -11.47 3.19 -22.82
CA LYS A 49 -12.17 4.07 -21.86
C LYS A 49 -13.39 3.38 -21.26
N LEU A 50 -14.19 2.68 -22.08
CA LEU A 50 -15.38 1.94 -21.62
C LEU A 50 -14.99 0.78 -20.68
N ILE A 51 -13.99 -0.03 -21.05
CA ILE A 51 -13.44 -1.10 -20.20
C ILE A 51 -12.99 -0.54 -18.84
N ARG A 52 -12.21 0.54 -18.82
CA ARG A 52 -11.76 1.19 -17.57
C ARG A 52 -12.93 1.69 -16.72
N SER A 53 -13.92 2.34 -17.33
CA SER A 53 -15.10 2.85 -16.63
C SER A 53 -15.95 1.72 -16.03
N LEU A 54 -16.17 0.63 -16.78
CA LEU A 54 -16.87 -0.56 -16.30
C LEU A 54 -16.12 -1.25 -15.15
N THR A 55 -14.78 -1.32 -15.24
CA THR A 55 -13.94 -1.89 -14.17
C THR A 55 -14.01 -1.03 -12.90
N GLN A 56 -13.96 0.30 -13.05
CA GLN A 56 -14.14 1.24 -11.94
C GLN A 56 -15.54 1.13 -11.31
N PHE A 57 -16.58 0.96 -12.12
CA PHE A 57 -17.95 0.78 -11.64
C PHE A 57 -18.13 -0.56 -10.90
N GLU A 58 -17.57 -1.66 -11.41
CA GLU A 58 -17.63 -2.95 -10.71
C GLU A 58 -16.90 -2.87 -9.36
N ILE A 59 -15.70 -2.26 -9.32
CA ILE A 59 -14.96 -2.01 -8.06
C ILE A 59 -15.76 -1.14 -7.08
N GLN A 60 -16.36 -0.02 -7.54
CA GLN A 60 -17.21 0.82 -6.69
C GLN A 60 -18.45 0.07 -6.18
N SER A 61 -19.04 -0.79 -7.01
CA SER A 61 -20.19 -1.62 -6.63
C SER A 61 -19.80 -2.69 -5.61
N GLU A 62 -18.62 -3.30 -5.70
CA GLU A 62 -18.10 -4.25 -4.71
C GLU A 62 -17.77 -3.54 -3.39
N VAL A 63 -17.12 -2.37 -3.42
CA VAL A 63 -16.87 -1.54 -2.22
C VAL A 63 -18.19 -1.16 -1.53
N SER A 64 -19.16 -0.61 -2.27
CA SER A 64 -20.47 -0.23 -1.72
C SER A 64 -21.26 -1.44 -1.19
N THR A 65 -21.20 -2.59 -1.87
CA THR A 65 -21.85 -3.82 -1.39
C THR A 65 -21.16 -4.39 -0.15
N TYR A 66 -19.85 -4.19 -0.01
CA TYR A 66 -19.06 -4.59 1.16
C TYR A 66 -19.38 -3.68 2.37
N GLU A 67 -19.35 -2.36 2.19
CA GLU A 67 -19.79 -1.36 3.18
C GLU A 67 -21.22 -1.64 3.67
N LYS A 68 -22.15 -1.92 2.74
CA LYS A 68 -23.55 -2.23 3.07
C LYS A 68 -23.73 -3.58 3.76
N LYS A 69 -22.84 -4.56 3.54
CA LYS A 69 -22.83 -5.83 4.30
C LYS A 69 -22.30 -5.66 5.72
N ILE A 70 -21.28 -4.80 5.92
CA ILE A 70 -20.75 -4.47 7.26
C ILE A 70 -21.84 -3.83 8.12
N SER A 71 -22.65 -2.92 7.56
CA SER A 71 -23.80 -2.30 8.23
C SER A 71 -24.86 -3.31 8.73
N CYS A 72 -24.86 -4.56 8.27
CA CYS A 72 -25.90 -5.54 8.58
C CYS A 72 -25.40 -6.81 9.30
N LYS A 73 -24.08 -6.98 9.50
CA LYS A 73 -23.52 -8.12 10.24
C LYS A 73 -22.28 -7.74 11.04
N ASN A 74 -22.34 -8.02 12.35
CA ASN A 74 -21.24 -7.98 13.33
C ASN A 74 -20.84 -6.60 13.88
N HIS A 75 -21.78 -5.92 14.55
CA HIS A 75 -21.57 -4.64 15.24
C HIS A 75 -21.05 -4.75 16.70
N TYR A 76 -20.51 -5.90 17.13
CA TYR A 76 -20.55 -6.27 18.56
C TYR A 76 -19.31 -6.85 19.27
N TYR A 77 -18.10 -6.88 18.69
CA TYR A 77 -17.00 -7.64 19.33
C TYR A 77 -15.56 -7.08 19.38
N LEU A 78 -15.20 -5.91 18.83
CA LEU A 78 -13.78 -5.49 18.82
C LEU A 78 -13.45 -3.98 18.98
N GLU A 79 -14.42 -3.06 19.00
CA GLU A 79 -14.07 -1.62 19.04
C GLU A 79 -13.88 -1.04 20.45
N GLU A 80 -14.58 -1.53 21.48
CA GLU A 80 -14.56 -0.92 22.82
C GLU A 80 -13.40 -1.40 23.72
N ASP A 81 -13.00 -2.67 23.64
CA ASP A 81 -12.01 -3.29 24.56
C ASP A 81 -10.57 -2.75 24.41
N TYR A 82 -10.27 -2.00 23.34
CA TYR A 82 -8.92 -1.50 23.04
C TYR A 82 -8.87 -0.03 22.64
N ALA A 83 -9.90 0.75 22.98
CA ALA A 83 -9.86 2.20 22.85
C ALA A 83 -8.82 2.79 23.82
N VAL A 84 -7.66 3.20 23.29
CA VAL A 84 -6.59 3.83 24.08
C VAL A 84 -7.13 5.10 24.73
N ARG A 85 -7.23 5.12 26.06
CA ARG A 85 -7.54 6.34 26.82
C ARG A 85 -6.39 7.34 26.62
N TYR A 86 -6.71 8.50 26.08
CA TYR A 86 -5.73 9.55 25.85
C TYR A 86 -5.44 10.29 27.16
N GLU A 87 -4.21 10.18 27.66
CA GLU A 87 -3.65 11.19 28.56
C GLU A 87 -2.99 12.28 27.71
N GLU A 88 -3.47 13.53 27.81
CA GLU A 88 -2.93 14.64 27.00
C GLU A 88 -1.49 15.03 27.41
N ASN A 89 -1.00 14.54 28.55
CA ASN A 89 0.25 14.95 29.19
C ASN A 89 1.32 13.85 29.20
N TYR A 90 1.67 13.30 28.03
CA TYR A 90 2.91 12.53 27.91
C TYR A 90 4.14 13.46 28.02
N PRO A 91 5.09 13.23 28.94
CA PRO A 91 6.33 14.00 28.98
C PRO A 91 7.11 13.79 27.68
N ALA A 92 7.39 14.89 26.98
CA ALA A 92 8.06 14.86 25.68
C ALA A 92 9.47 14.26 25.82
N SER A 93 9.65 13.04 25.32
CA SER A 93 10.94 12.35 25.29
C SER A 93 11.52 12.47 23.87
N VAL A 94 12.44 13.41 23.69
CA VAL A 94 13.04 13.68 22.37
C VAL A 94 14.11 12.64 22.08
N TYR A 95 13.73 11.59 21.37
CA TYR A 95 14.68 10.58 20.87
C TYR A 95 15.49 11.13 19.69
N SER A 96 16.72 10.65 19.50
CA SER A 96 17.50 10.90 18.28
C SER A 96 16.84 10.31 17.03
N LYS A 97 16.04 9.25 17.21
CA LYS A 97 15.26 8.57 16.17
C LYS A 97 14.01 7.95 16.77
N CYS A 98 12.90 7.97 16.04
CA CYS A 98 11.66 7.29 16.41
C CYS A 98 10.99 6.67 15.17
N ALA A 99 10.20 5.62 15.37
CA ALA A 99 9.55 4.91 14.27
C ALA A 99 8.07 4.60 14.54
N VAL A 100 7.25 4.62 13.50
CA VAL A 100 5.90 4.06 13.49
C VAL A 100 5.83 2.96 12.44
N ILE A 101 5.27 1.82 12.82
CA ILE A 101 4.97 0.70 11.92
C ILE A 101 3.46 0.49 11.93
N ILE A 102 2.83 0.55 10.76
CA ILE A 102 1.42 0.23 10.56
C ILE A 102 1.35 -1.02 9.68
N GLY A 103 1.14 -2.18 10.30
CA GLY A 103 0.79 -3.43 9.65
C GLY A 103 -0.73 -3.53 9.49
N GLY A 104 -1.24 -3.08 8.34
CA GLY A 104 -2.66 -3.04 8.03
C GLY A 104 -3.32 -4.40 7.80
N GLY A 105 -4.51 -4.37 7.20
CA GLY A 105 -5.38 -5.53 7.03
C GLY A 105 -6.46 -5.65 8.12
N THR A 106 -7.36 -6.62 7.94
CA THR A 106 -8.69 -6.73 8.55
C THR A 106 -8.76 -7.32 9.95
N GLY A 107 -7.65 -7.78 10.53
CA GLY A 107 -7.63 -8.53 11.79
C GLY A 107 -8.08 -9.99 11.66
N SER A 108 -8.88 -10.32 10.64
CA SER A 108 -9.07 -11.70 10.19
C SER A 108 -7.74 -12.29 9.68
N SER A 109 -7.62 -13.61 9.73
CA SER A 109 -6.41 -14.38 9.41
C SER A 109 -5.97 -14.36 7.94
N ASP A 110 -6.61 -13.55 7.10
CA ASP A 110 -6.57 -13.66 5.64
C ASP A 110 -5.35 -13.01 4.99
N SER A 111 -4.43 -12.44 5.77
CA SER A 111 -3.18 -11.84 5.26
C SER A 111 -2.03 -11.85 6.28
N PRO A 112 -1.57 -13.03 6.73
CA PRO A 112 -0.48 -13.15 7.71
C PRO A 112 0.84 -12.55 7.20
N GLU A 113 1.01 -12.41 5.88
CA GLU A 113 2.19 -11.83 5.23
C GLU A 113 2.39 -10.36 5.62
N ILE A 114 1.33 -9.55 5.71
CA ILE A 114 1.44 -8.13 6.10
C ILE A 114 1.96 -8.04 7.55
N SER A 115 1.39 -8.83 8.46
CA SER A 115 1.83 -8.91 9.86
C SER A 115 3.19 -9.60 10.04
N TYR A 116 3.66 -10.37 9.05
CA TYR A 116 5.02 -10.89 9.00
C TYR A 116 6.01 -9.79 8.56
N TYR A 117 5.69 -9.03 7.51
CA TYR A 117 6.54 -7.95 7.03
C TYR A 117 6.64 -6.77 8.01
N ALA A 118 5.54 -6.41 8.68
CA ALA A 118 5.56 -5.39 9.73
C ALA A 118 6.46 -5.82 10.91
N HIS A 119 6.40 -7.08 11.31
CA HIS A 119 7.29 -7.62 12.33
C HIS A 119 8.76 -7.74 11.84
N LYS A 120 9.01 -8.03 10.55
CA LYS A 120 10.36 -7.96 9.94
C LYS A 120 10.93 -6.53 10.05
N ILE A 121 10.11 -5.50 9.88
CA ILE A 121 10.53 -4.09 10.10
C ILE A 121 10.86 -3.86 11.56
N TYR A 122 9.99 -4.26 12.51
CA TYR A 122 10.24 -4.13 13.95
C TYR A 122 11.59 -4.75 14.35
N ILE A 123 11.81 -6.03 14.04
CA ILE A 123 13.09 -6.72 14.30
C ILE A 123 14.26 -6.03 13.57
N GLY A 124 14.02 -5.51 12.37
CA GLY A 124 14.98 -4.70 11.62
C GLY A 124 15.40 -3.43 12.36
N LEU A 125 14.46 -2.70 12.97
CA LEU A 125 14.69 -1.50 13.77
C LEU A 125 15.37 -1.81 15.10
N LYS A 126 14.97 -2.88 15.80
CA LYS A 126 15.67 -3.37 17.01
C LYS A 126 17.16 -3.59 16.72
N LYS A 127 17.49 -4.24 15.60
CA LYS A 127 18.87 -4.43 15.11
C LYS A 127 19.60 -3.14 14.69
N LYS A 128 18.89 -2.02 14.56
CA LYS A 128 19.44 -0.67 14.30
C LYS A 128 19.62 0.16 15.59
N GLY A 129 19.40 -0.44 16.76
CA GLY A 129 19.49 0.23 18.06
C GLY A 129 18.21 0.98 18.45
N PHE A 130 17.05 0.59 17.94
CA PHE A 130 15.78 1.08 18.47
C PHE A 130 15.39 0.25 19.70
N SER A 131 14.94 0.94 20.74
CA SER A 131 14.20 0.36 21.88
C SER A 131 12.71 0.32 21.55
N ASP A 132 11.92 -0.35 22.39
CA ASP A 132 10.46 -0.36 22.21
C ASP A 132 9.87 1.01 22.52
N LYS A 133 10.49 1.78 23.43
CA LYS A 133 10.06 3.15 23.78
C LYS A 133 10.16 4.15 22.63
N ASN A 134 10.85 3.82 21.54
CA ASN A 134 10.93 4.66 20.34
C ASN A 134 10.50 3.93 19.04
N ILE A 135 9.70 2.88 19.17
CA ILE A 135 8.89 2.31 18.09
C ILE A 135 7.43 2.32 18.56
N TYR A 136 6.48 2.71 17.70
CA TYR A 136 5.06 2.39 17.91
C TYR A 136 4.58 1.49 16.78
N TYR A 137 4.13 0.29 17.12
CA TYR A 137 3.82 -0.76 16.16
C TYR A 137 2.35 -1.19 16.26
N VAL A 138 1.59 -0.77 15.26
CA VAL A 138 0.21 -1.19 15.01
C VAL A 138 0.20 -2.43 14.11
N SER A 139 -0.57 -3.45 14.44
CA SER A 139 -0.64 -4.70 13.66
C SER A 139 -2.04 -5.34 13.69
N ALA A 140 -2.43 -6.03 12.62
CA ALA A 140 -3.60 -6.91 12.61
C ALA A 140 -3.44 -8.15 13.50
N GLN A 141 -2.21 -8.55 13.83
CA GLN A 141 -1.91 -9.71 14.69
C GLN A 141 -1.14 -9.30 15.94
N LYS A 142 -1.58 -9.78 17.11
CA LYS A 142 -0.84 -9.65 18.38
C LYS A 142 0.48 -10.43 18.31
N LYS A 143 1.61 -9.73 18.43
CA LYS A 143 2.98 -10.26 18.44
C LYS A 143 3.83 -9.47 19.43
N GLU A 144 5.05 -9.93 19.69
CA GLU A 144 6.04 -9.15 20.44
C GLU A 144 6.20 -7.75 19.82
N GLY A 145 6.20 -6.73 20.68
CA GLY A 145 6.37 -5.33 20.31
C GLY A 145 5.16 -4.66 19.65
N VAL A 146 4.00 -5.33 19.55
CA VAL A 146 2.77 -4.71 19.01
C VAL A 146 2.07 -3.93 20.13
N ASP A 147 1.95 -2.61 19.95
CA ASP A 147 1.29 -1.71 20.90
C ASP A 147 -0.23 -1.65 20.73
N ALA A 148 -0.73 -1.82 19.49
CA ALA A 148 -2.15 -1.64 19.18
C ALA A 148 -2.62 -2.44 17.95
N PHE A 149 -3.93 -2.68 17.86
CA PHE A 149 -4.56 -3.36 16.73
C PHE A 149 -4.75 -2.43 15.51
N SER A 150 -4.63 -3.01 14.31
CA SER A 150 -4.87 -2.36 13.01
C SER A 150 -6.31 -1.85 12.87
N ASN A 151 -6.49 -0.54 13.10
CA ASN A 151 -7.69 0.22 12.76
C ASN A 151 -7.33 1.69 12.48
N LYS A 152 -8.33 2.49 12.08
CA LYS A 152 -8.15 3.90 11.74
C LYS A 152 -7.67 4.75 12.92
N GLU A 153 -8.25 4.57 14.10
CA GLU A 153 -7.99 5.47 15.24
C GLU A 153 -6.67 5.17 15.97
N ASN A 154 -6.26 3.92 16.07
CA ASN A 154 -4.92 3.55 16.55
C ASN A 154 -3.82 4.04 15.58
N THR A 155 -4.09 4.00 14.27
CA THR A 155 -3.17 4.57 13.26
C THR A 155 -3.12 6.09 13.32
N ARG A 156 -4.27 6.75 13.51
CA ARG A 156 -4.33 8.17 13.81
C ARG A 156 -3.54 8.49 15.09
N TYR A 157 -3.66 7.70 16.15
CA TYR A 157 -2.93 7.93 17.39
C TYR A 157 -1.42 7.86 17.19
N ALA A 158 -0.94 6.80 16.55
CA ALA A 158 0.46 6.62 16.20
C ALA A 158 1.03 7.82 15.42
N LEU A 159 0.31 8.26 14.39
CA LEU A 159 0.79 9.28 13.44
C LEU A 159 0.58 10.72 13.90
N LYS A 160 -0.54 11.02 14.59
CA LYS A 160 -0.92 12.38 15.01
C LYS A 160 -0.38 12.74 16.40
N TYR A 161 -0.39 11.80 17.34
CA TYR A 161 -0.11 12.08 18.75
C TYR A 161 1.22 11.48 19.18
N TRP A 162 1.41 10.16 19.04
CA TRP A 162 2.62 9.48 19.51
C TRP A 162 3.89 10.00 18.80
N LEU A 163 3.88 10.12 17.46
CA LEU A 163 5.02 10.70 16.73
C LEU A 163 5.39 12.09 17.25
N ARG A 164 4.41 12.94 17.55
CA ARG A 164 4.66 14.32 18.00
C ARG A 164 5.29 14.37 19.40
N SER A 165 4.94 13.48 20.31
CA SER A 165 5.57 13.41 21.65
C SER A 165 6.96 12.76 21.64
N HIS A 166 7.32 12.08 20.55
CA HIS A 166 8.58 11.33 20.39
C HIS A 166 9.55 11.94 19.35
N SER A 167 9.22 13.11 18.76
CA SER A 167 10.03 13.76 17.72
C SER A 167 10.22 15.26 17.93
N GLY A 168 11.43 15.75 17.67
CA GLY A 168 11.74 17.18 17.54
C GLY A 168 12.66 17.46 16.35
N SER A 169 13.11 18.72 16.21
CA SER A 169 13.91 19.18 15.07
C SER A 169 15.24 18.45 14.84
N LEU A 170 15.73 17.71 15.83
CA LEU A 170 16.94 16.88 15.76
C LEU A 170 16.65 15.38 15.55
N THR A 171 15.38 14.96 15.63
CA THR A 171 14.94 13.55 15.52
C THR A 171 14.82 13.11 14.07
N SER A 172 15.31 11.90 13.76
CA SER A 172 15.00 11.21 12.51
C SER A 172 13.76 10.32 12.68
N CYS A 173 12.68 10.64 11.96
CA CYS A 173 11.41 9.90 12.00
C CYS A 173 11.33 8.86 10.87
N TYR A 174 10.81 7.67 11.18
CA TYR A 174 10.63 6.58 10.22
C TYR A 174 9.20 6.06 10.26
N ILE A 175 8.45 6.16 9.17
CA ILE A 175 7.05 5.73 9.09
C ILE A 175 6.96 4.60 8.08
N PHE A 176 6.46 3.45 8.49
CA PHE A 176 6.30 2.28 7.63
C PHE A 176 4.83 1.90 7.56
N LEU A 177 4.23 2.06 6.38
CA LEU A 177 2.86 1.70 6.08
C LEU A 177 2.87 0.44 5.23
N LEU A 178 2.26 -0.64 5.71
CA LEU A 178 2.15 -1.92 5.03
C LEU A 178 0.69 -2.34 5.00
N GLY A 179 0.22 -2.91 3.90
CA GLY A 179 -1.13 -3.44 3.85
C GLY A 179 -1.63 -3.80 2.46
N HIS A 180 -2.91 -4.13 2.37
CA HIS A 180 -3.63 -4.03 1.11
C HIS A 180 -3.87 -2.57 0.79
N GLY A 181 -3.78 -2.24 -0.50
CA GLY A 181 -3.95 -0.87 -0.95
C GLY A 181 -4.78 -0.80 -2.22
N ASN A 182 -5.42 0.35 -2.39
CA ASN A 182 -6.26 0.67 -3.54
C ASN A 182 -6.09 2.16 -3.86
N HIS A 183 -6.81 2.69 -4.84
CA HIS A 183 -6.91 4.12 -5.08
C HIS A 183 -8.36 4.54 -5.32
N ARG A 184 -8.65 5.82 -5.10
CA ARG A 184 -9.93 6.44 -5.43
C ARG A 184 -9.65 7.78 -6.07
N LYS A 185 -9.91 7.89 -7.38
CA LYS A 185 -9.42 8.99 -8.22
C LYS A 185 -7.89 9.08 -8.06
N ASP A 186 -7.37 10.20 -7.59
CA ASP A 186 -5.94 10.47 -7.44
C ASP A 186 -5.41 10.21 -6.01
N GLU A 187 -6.25 9.67 -5.11
CA GLU A 187 -5.89 9.37 -3.71
C GLU A 187 -5.56 7.88 -3.51
N GLY A 188 -4.40 7.59 -2.91
CA GLY A 188 -4.04 6.26 -2.42
C GLY A 188 -4.78 5.89 -1.13
N LEU A 189 -5.21 4.64 -1.03
CA LEU A 189 -5.96 4.08 0.11
C LEU A 189 -5.23 2.88 0.72
N LEU A 190 -5.19 2.80 2.06
CA LEU A 190 -4.60 1.69 2.82
C LEU A 190 -5.69 1.03 3.69
N LEU A 191 -5.83 -0.29 3.59
CA LEU A 191 -6.82 -1.06 4.35
C LEU A 191 -6.38 -1.27 5.81
N LEU A 192 -7.21 -0.86 6.77
CA LEU A 192 -7.00 -0.96 8.22
C LEU A 192 -8.28 -1.44 8.92
N GLY A 193 -8.26 -2.64 9.48
CA GLY A 193 -9.47 -3.25 10.04
C GLY A 193 -10.54 -3.35 8.97
N GLN A 194 -11.77 -2.92 9.27
CA GLN A 194 -12.89 -2.94 8.33
C GLN A 194 -12.95 -1.73 7.38
N GLY A 195 -12.00 -0.78 7.46
CA GLY A 195 -12.05 0.48 6.70
C GLY A 195 -10.74 0.83 5.99
N TYR A 196 -10.75 1.98 5.31
CA TYR A 196 -9.57 2.53 4.65
C TYR A 196 -9.15 3.87 5.27
N ILE A 197 -7.86 4.16 5.24
CA ILE A 197 -7.34 5.53 5.38
C ILE A 197 -6.77 6.01 4.05
N GLY A 198 -7.01 7.29 3.74
CA GLY A 198 -6.46 7.92 2.55
C GLY A 198 -5.09 8.53 2.78
N GLU A 199 -4.40 8.87 1.68
CA GLU A 199 -3.24 9.75 1.71
C GLU A 199 -3.56 11.06 2.46
N SER A 200 -4.76 11.62 2.22
CA SER A 200 -5.20 12.88 2.83
C SER A 200 -5.36 12.80 4.36
N ASP A 201 -5.81 11.65 4.89
CA ASP A 201 -5.87 11.38 6.33
C ASP A 201 -4.45 11.42 6.94
N ILE A 202 -3.51 10.69 6.33
CA ILE A 202 -2.13 10.57 6.81
C ILE A 202 -1.43 11.93 6.74
N ALA A 203 -1.53 12.64 5.60
CA ALA A 203 -0.96 13.97 5.40
C ALA A 203 -1.47 14.96 6.46
N LYS A 204 -2.76 14.91 6.79
CA LYS A 204 -3.39 15.72 7.85
C LYS A 204 -2.86 15.38 9.25
N TRP A 205 -2.60 14.11 9.54
CA TRP A 205 -2.09 13.68 10.85
C TRP A 205 -0.62 14.04 11.07
N ILE A 206 0.23 13.88 10.05
CA ILE A 206 1.66 14.23 10.11
C ILE A 206 1.96 15.71 9.82
N LYS A 207 0.93 16.53 9.51
CA LYS A 207 1.08 17.98 9.30
C LYS A 207 1.67 18.63 10.56
N GLY A 208 2.72 19.42 10.38
CA GLY A 208 3.40 20.12 11.48
C GLY A 208 4.27 19.24 12.38
N LEU A 209 4.54 17.98 12.00
CA LEU A 209 5.52 17.14 12.71
C LEU A 209 6.93 17.76 12.60
N SER A 210 7.65 17.85 13.71
CA SER A 210 9.00 18.42 13.78
C SER A 210 10.05 17.30 13.70
N TYR A 211 10.92 17.36 12.70
CA TYR A 211 11.95 16.33 12.46
C TYR A 211 13.17 16.90 11.72
N LYS A 212 14.33 16.29 11.94
CA LYS A 212 15.55 16.49 11.13
C LYS A 212 15.36 15.91 9.73
N LYS A 213 14.90 14.66 9.68
CA LYS A 213 14.62 13.85 8.48
C LYS A 213 13.38 12.99 8.74
N CYS A 214 12.54 12.80 7.73
CA CYS A 214 11.47 11.82 7.75
C CYS A 214 11.65 10.84 6.58
N LEU A 215 11.57 9.54 6.84
CA LEU A 215 11.45 8.51 5.81
C LEU A 215 10.06 7.89 5.92
N ILE A 216 9.29 7.92 4.84
CA ILE A 216 8.00 7.22 4.74
C ILE A 216 8.15 6.07 3.75
N MET A 217 7.83 4.85 4.16
CA MET A 217 7.70 3.70 3.27
C MET A 217 6.23 3.32 3.16
N VAL A 218 5.70 3.17 1.94
CA VAL A 218 4.34 2.68 1.69
C VAL A 218 4.42 1.41 0.84
N GLY A 219 4.26 0.26 1.47
CA GLY A 219 4.28 -1.07 0.84
C GLY A 219 2.89 -1.65 0.74
N CYS A 220 2.15 -1.24 -0.29
CA CYS A 220 0.83 -1.77 -0.67
C CYS A 220 0.60 -1.65 -2.19
N CYS A 221 -0.47 -2.25 -2.70
CA CYS A 221 -0.95 -1.94 -4.05
C CYS A 221 -1.39 -0.48 -4.16
N ALA A 222 -1.27 0.12 -5.34
CA ALA A 222 -1.53 1.54 -5.60
C ALA A 222 -0.71 2.54 -4.77
N ALA A 223 0.34 2.10 -4.06
CA ALA A 223 1.17 2.94 -3.19
C ALA A 223 1.79 4.18 -3.89
N SER A 224 1.90 4.19 -5.21
CA SER A 224 2.32 5.37 -5.99
C SER A 224 1.42 6.59 -5.77
N TYR A 225 0.12 6.39 -5.48
CA TYR A 225 -0.85 7.46 -5.18
C TYR A 225 -0.72 8.02 -3.75
N PHE A 226 0.33 7.67 -3.02
CA PHE A 226 0.71 8.28 -1.73
C PHE A 226 1.94 9.19 -1.82
N LYS A 227 2.45 9.48 -3.02
CA LYS A 227 3.70 10.26 -3.15
C LYS A 227 3.49 11.75 -2.94
N ASP A 228 2.42 12.30 -3.48
CA ASP A 228 2.36 13.73 -3.79
C ASP A 228 1.84 14.53 -2.58
N GLY A 229 0.76 14.10 -1.93
CA GLY A 229 0.25 14.69 -0.69
C GLY A 229 1.01 14.25 0.56
N LEU A 230 1.72 13.12 0.54
CA LEU A 230 2.73 12.83 1.58
C LEU A 230 4.06 13.56 1.35
N SER A 231 4.28 14.27 0.24
CA SER A 231 5.54 15.00 0.01
C SER A 231 5.80 16.08 1.07
N GLY A 232 7.05 16.52 1.21
CA GLY A 232 7.40 17.57 2.16
C GLY A 232 8.89 17.81 2.34
N LYS A 233 9.23 18.90 3.04
CA LYS A 233 10.63 19.25 3.35
C LYS A 233 11.28 18.15 4.20
N ASN A 234 12.54 17.84 3.89
CA ASN A 234 13.37 16.80 4.51
C ASN A 234 12.70 15.42 4.60
N ARG A 235 11.79 15.11 3.66
CA ARG A 235 11.01 13.87 3.63
C ARG A 235 11.36 13.04 2.40
N GLU A 236 11.78 11.80 2.61
CA GLU A 236 11.96 10.80 1.55
C GLU A 236 10.77 9.84 1.58
N ILE A 237 10.22 9.51 0.40
CA ILE A 237 9.11 8.57 0.26
C ILE A 237 9.55 7.39 -0.59
N LEU A 238 9.38 6.17 -0.07
CA LEU A 238 9.69 4.91 -0.73
C LEU A 238 8.40 4.11 -0.97
N VAL A 239 8.12 3.82 -2.24
CA VAL A 239 6.98 3.01 -2.66
C VAL A 239 7.42 2.01 -3.75
N PRO A 240 6.69 0.91 -3.98
CA PRO A 240 6.87 0.03 -5.12
C PRO A 240 6.84 0.79 -6.45
N SER A 241 7.60 0.32 -7.44
CA SER A 241 7.60 0.88 -8.79
C SER A 241 6.38 0.49 -9.63
N ARG A 242 5.57 -0.45 -9.16
CA ARG A 242 4.41 -1.03 -9.85
C ARG A 242 3.13 -0.75 -9.07
N TYR A 243 2.02 -0.60 -9.79
CA TYR A 243 0.69 -0.45 -9.17
C TYR A 243 0.31 -1.70 -8.36
N TYR A 244 0.44 -2.90 -8.96
CA TYR A 244 0.29 -4.16 -8.23
C TYR A 244 1.64 -4.56 -7.64
N ALA A 245 1.82 -4.24 -6.36
CA ALA A 245 3.03 -4.57 -5.63
C ALA A 245 3.00 -6.05 -5.23
N THR A 246 4.02 -6.81 -5.61
CA THR A 246 4.16 -8.21 -5.17
C THR A 246 4.80 -8.29 -3.78
N THR A 247 4.63 -9.44 -3.13
CA THR A 247 5.38 -9.87 -1.95
C THR A 247 6.89 -9.61 -2.06
N GLN A 248 7.48 -9.83 -3.25
CA GLN A 248 8.89 -9.59 -3.51
C GLN A 248 9.22 -8.09 -3.60
N ASP A 249 8.36 -7.29 -4.23
CA ASP A 249 8.54 -5.83 -4.29
C ASP A 249 8.51 -5.21 -2.89
N ILE A 250 7.58 -5.66 -2.02
CA ILE A 250 7.48 -5.24 -0.62
C ILE A 250 8.74 -5.64 0.16
N ALA A 251 9.24 -6.87 -0.01
CA ALA A 251 10.45 -7.34 0.67
C ALA A 251 11.69 -6.49 0.29
N ILE A 252 11.88 -6.20 -1.01
CA ILE A 252 12.95 -5.34 -1.52
C ILE A 252 12.81 -3.90 -0.99
N LEU A 253 11.59 -3.38 -0.94
CA LEU A 253 11.31 -2.05 -0.42
C LEU A 253 11.65 -1.92 1.07
N ILE A 254 11.33 -2.95 1.87
CA ILE A 254 11.68 -3.02 3.29
C ILE A 254 13.19 -3.02 3.48
N ASP A 255 13.92 -3.85 2.74
CA ASP A 255 15.38 -3.93 2.87
C ASP A 255 16.04 -2.60 2.42
N LYS A 256 15.50 -1.95 1.37
CA LYS A 256 15.90 -0.59 0.96
C LYS A 256 15.59 0.45 2.04
N ALA A 257 14.42 0.42 2.66
CA ALA A 257 14.03 1.38 3.70
C ALA A 257 14.90 1.20 4.96
N LEU A 258 15.08 -0.03 5.44
CA LEU A 258 15.96 -0.35 6.58
C LEU A 258 17.44 -0.03 6.29
N SER A 259 17.90 -0.07 5.03
CA SER A 259 19.25 0.39 4.65
C SER A 259 19.44 1.91 4.86
N LYS A 260 18.36 2.69 4.81
CA LYS A 260 18.32 4.15 4.98
C LYS A 260 18.03 4.61 6.42
N VAL A 261 17.78 3.67 7.33
CA VAL A 261 17.66 3.91 8.78
C VAL A 261 19.04 4.10 9.38
N GLU A 262 19.23 5.24 10.05
CA GLU A 262 20.45 5.59 10.81
C GLU A 262 20.71 4.56 11.91
N THR A 263 21.92 3.99 11.92
CA THR A 263 22.46 3.12 12.98
C THR A 263 23.15 3.95 14.05
N ASP A 264 23.00 3.57 15.32
CA ASP A 264 23.87 4.11 16.37
C ASP A 264 25.31 3.64 16.13
N LYS A 265 26.29 4.48 16.46
CA LYS A 265 27.70 4.31 16.09
C LYS A 265 28.40 3.07 16.68
N GLY A 266 27.72 2.24 17.45
CA GLY A 266 28.21 0.95 17.97
C GLY A 266 27.80 -0.30 17.16
N TYR A 267 26.75 -0.23 16.32
CA TYR A 267 26.26 -1.41 15.59
C TYR A 267 26.93 -1.58 14.22
N LYS A 268 27.81 -2.59 14.10
CA LYS A 268 28.44 -2.96 12.82
C LYS A 268 27.37 -3.23 11.75
N LYS A 269 27.57 -2.65 10.57
CA LYS A 269 26.75 -2.84 9.37
C LYS A 269 26.85 -4.30 8.88
N LEU A 270 25.95 -5.16 9.35
CA LEU A 270 25.83 -6.53 8.85
C LEU A 270 25.10 -6.57 7.50
N LEU A 271 25.55 -7.46 6.63
CA LEU A 271 24.88 -7.77 5.37
C LEU A 271 23.50 -8.38 5.64
N TYR A 272 22.48 -7.89 4.95
CA TYR A 272 21.15 -8.49 4.97
C TYR A 272 21.22 -9.80 4.19
N TYR A 273 21.15 -10.93 4.90
CA TYR A 273 20.91 -12.22 4.28
C TYR A 273 19.44 -12.29 3.88
N HIS A 274 19.15 -12.58 2.60
CA HIS A 274 17.82 -12.99 2.18
C HIS A 274 17.49 -14.32 2.86
N LEU A 275 16.67 -14.27 3.92
CA LEU A 275 15.99 -15.46 4.42
C LEU A 275 14.98 -15.90 3.33
N PRO A 276 14.99 -17.19 2.92
CA PRO A 276 14.01 -17.69 1.97
C PRO A 276 12.60 -17.56 2.54
N LEU A 277 11.65 -17.25 1.66
CA LEU A 277 10.23 -17.11 2.00
C LEU A 277 9.68 -18.43 2.59
N PRO A 278 8.75 -18.38 3.56
CA PRO A 278 8.17 -19.59 4.16
C PRO A 278 7.24 -20.39 3.22
N TYR A 279 6.96 -19.89 2.01
CA TYR A 279 6.12 -20.56 1.01
C TYR A 279 6.99 -21.20 -0.09
N GLY A 280 7.34 -22.46 0.12
CA GLY A 280 8.22 -23.22 -0.77
C GLY A 280 7.55 -23.72 -2.04
N HIS A 281 7.49 -22.90 -3.09
CA HIS A 281 7.19 -23.35 -4.47
C HIS A 281 8.00 -22.66 -5.57
N ILE A 282 9.16 -22.07 -5.25
CA ILE A 282 10.09 -21.52 -6.25
C ILE A 282 11.43 -22.26 -6.16
N LYS A 283 11.78 -23.01 -7.22
CA LYS A 283 13.08 -23.68 -7.32
C LYS A 283 14.20 -22.61 -7.28
N PRO A 284 15.23 -22.75 -6.43
CA PRO A 284 16.28 -21.75 -6.33
C PRO A 284 17.13 -21.73 -7.61
N GLN A 285 17.13 -20.60 -8.32
CA GLN A 285 18.14 -20.34 -9.35
C GLN A 285 19.50 -20.12 -8.67
N ARG A 286 20.54 -20.79 -9.18
CA ARG A 286 21.90 -20.70 -8.64
C ARG A 286 22.44 -19.27 -8.79
N LEU A 287 22.71 -18.61 -7.67
CA LEU A 287 23.47 -17.36 -7.64
C LEU A 287 24.96 -17.65 -7.83
N LEU A 288 25.57 -17.08 -8.87
CA LEU A 288 27.02 -17.10 -9.06
C LEU A 288 27.70 -16.28 -7.95
N LYS A 289 28.68 -16.90 -7.28
CA LYS A 289 29.63 -16.18 -6.42
C LYS A 289 30.67 -15.48 -7.29
N ILE A 290 30.59 -14.16 -7.41
CA ILE A 290 31.72 -13.35 -7.87
C ILE A 290 32.61 -13.08 -6.66
N LYS A 291 33.84 -13.58 -6.72
CA LYS A 291 34.92 -13.28 -5.76
C LYS A 291 35.63 -12.04 -6.29
N ILE A 292 35.69 -10.96 -5.51
CA ILE A 292 36.54 -9.81 -5.82
C ILE A 292 37.81 -9.98 -4.97
N LEU A 293 38.97 -9.87 -5.64
CA LEU A 293 40.30 -9.81 -5.04
C LEU A 293 40.60 -8.37 -4.59
#